data_AF-A0A2E4QGX9-F1
#
_entry.id   AF-A0A2E4QGX9-F1
#
_cell.length_a   1.000
_cell.length_b   1.000
_cell.length_c   1.000
_cell.angle_alpha   90.00
_cell.angle_beta   90.00
_cell.angle_gamma   90.00
#
_symmetry.space_group_name_H-M   'P 1'
#
loop_
_entity.id
_entity.type
_entity.pdbx_description
1 polymer ?
#
loop_
_entity_poly.entity_id
_entity_poly.type
_entity_poly.pdbx_seq_one_letter_code
_entity_poly.pdbx_strand_id
1 'polypeptide(L)'
;MSGASDWTERHRPTSEHQLEGNEIQRRKIREWLDGWVNGQPKKKGILLVGPPGVGKTTVARAIAQDMGWTVIELNASDTRNAVAIRKAATQS
;
A
#
# COMPACT_ATOMS: atom_id res chain seq x y z
N MET A 1 -1.54 24.92 -16.08
CA MET A 1 -1.74 23.49 -16.43
C MET A 1 -1.60 22.66 -15.16
N SER A 2 -2.69 22.27 -14.49
CA SER A 2 -2.66 21.25 -13.41
C SER A 2 -4.09 20.94 -12.94
N GLY A 3 -4.86 20.18 -13.73
CA GLY A 3 -6.23 19.78 -13.36
C GLY A 3 -6.45 18.26 -13.31
N ALA A 4 -5.53 17.47 -13.87
CA ALA A 4 -5.73 16.03 -14.02
C ALA A 4 -5.27 15.21 -12.80
N SER A 5 -4.30 15.70 -12.02
CA SER A 5 -3.81 15.02 -10.81
C SER A 5 -4.62 15.32 -9.56
N ASP A 6 -5.43 16.39 -9.56
CA ASP A 6 -6.10 16.85 -8.35
C ASP A 6 -7.31 15.96 -8.01
N TRP A 7 -8.12 15.59 -9.00
CA TRP A 7 -9.36 14.84 -8.73
C TRP A 7 -9.11 13.42 -8.20
N THR A 8 -8.18 12.68 -8.80
CA THR A 8 -7.87 11.29 -8.40
C THR A 8 -7.15 11.19 -7.08
N GLU A 9 -6.31 12.17 -6.73
CA GLU A 9 -5.68 12.23 -5.42
C GLU A 9 -6.68 12.70 -4.35
N ARG A 10 -7.51 13.70 -4.68
CA ARG A 10 -8.51 14.25 -3.77
C ARG A 10 -9.58 13.24 -3.37
N HIS A 11 -9.98 12.36 -4.28
CA HIS A 11 -10.98 11.31 -4.02
C HIS A 11 -10.33 9.94 -3.84
N ARG A 12 -9.01 9.87 -3.63
CA ARG A 12 -8.35 8.60 -3.34
C ARG A 12 -8.87 8.06 -2.00
N PRO A 13 -9.36 6.81 -1.96
CA PRO A 13 -9.73 6.14 -0.71
C PRO A 13 -8.59 6.18 0.32
N THR A 14 -8.90 6.66 1.51
CA THR A 14 -7.96 6.71 2.65
C THR A 14 -8.24 5.62 3.69
N SER A 15 -9.36 4.92 3.55
CA SER A 15 -9.76 3.82 4.42
C SER A 15 -10.24 2.64 3.58
N GLU A 16 -10.04 1.42 4.09
CA GLU A 16 -10.53 0.19 3.49
C GLU A 16 -12.05 0.20 3.26
N HIS A 17 -12.80 0.87 4.15
CA HIS A 17 -14.25 1.01 4.04
C HIS A 17 -14.69 1.80 2.80
N GLN A 18 -13.82 2.66 2.26
CA GLN A 18 -14.08 3.44 1.04
C GLN A 18 -13.66 2.70 -0.24
N LEU A 19 -13.06 1.51 -0.13
CA LEU A 19 -12.66 0.72 -1.27
C LEU A 19 -13.84 -0.08 -1.83
N GLU A 20 -14.15 0.13 -3.10
CA GLU A 20 -15.16 -0.64 -3.83
C GLU A 20 -14.51 -1.79 -4.63
N GLY A 21 -15.08 -3.00 -4.55
CA GLY A 21 -14.65 -4.18 -5.32
C GLY A 21 -13.35 -4.87 -4.84
N ASN A 22 -13.08 -6.07 -5.38
CA ASN A 22 -11.96 -6.93 -4.97
C ASN A 22 -12.02 -7.41 -3.51
N GLU A 23 -13.21 -7.61 -2.95
CA GLU A 23 -13.41 -7.93 -1.53
C GLU A 23 -12.62 -9.16 -1.06
N ILE A 24 -12.56 -10.22 -1.88
CA ILE A 24 -11.80 -11.43 -1.58
C ILE A 24 -10.30 -11.12 -1.46
N GLN A 25 -9.77 -10.28 -2.34
CA GLN A 25 -8.38 -9.88 -2.36
C GLN A 25 -8.07 -8.96 -1.17
N ARG A 26 -8.95 -8.00 -0.85
CA ARG A 26 -8.80 -7.13 0.32
C ARG A 26 -8.75 -7.93 1.62
N ARG A 27 -9.67 -8.89 1.77
CA ARG A 27 -9.69 -9.81 2.92
C ARG A 27 -8.39 -10.62 3.03
N LYS A 28 -7.86 -11.15 1.93
CA LYS A 28 -6.56 -11.86 1.93
C LYS A 28 -5.39 -10.95 2.33
N ILE A 29 -5.41 -9.68 1.90
CA ILE A 29 -4.40 -8.69 2.32
C ILE A 29 -4.52 -8.44 3.82
N ARG A 30 -5.74 -8.28 4.34
CA ARG A 30 -5.97 -8.12 5.78
C ARG A 30 -5.51 -9.32 6.59
N GLU A 31 -5.93 -10.52 6.24
CA GLU A 31 -5.51 -11.77 6.89
C GLU A 31 -3.98 -11.90 6.93
N TRP A 32 -3.29 -11.48 5.85
CA TRP A 32 -1.83 -11.46 5.80
C TRP A 32 -1.21 -10.42 6.76
N LEU A 33 -1.78 -9.21 6.82
CA LEU A 33 -1.34 -8.14 7.71
C LEU A 33 -1.59 -8.47 9.19
N ASP A 34 -2.73 -9.08 9.50
CA ASP A 34 -3.06 -9.54 10.85
C ASP A 34 -2.05 -10.61 11.33
N GLY A 35 -1.49 -11.39 10.40
CA GLY A 35 -0.40 -12.31 10.69
C GLY A 35 0.87 -11.63 11.22
N TRP A 36 1.12 -10.37 10.86
CA TRP A 36 2.22 -9.57 11.41
C TRP A 36 1.90 -9.01 12.79
N VAL A 37 0.64 -8.65 13.06
CA VAL A 37 0.20 -8.23 14.40
C VAL A 37 0.35 -9.38 15.40
N ASN A 38 0.02 -10.60 14.97
CA ASN A 38 0.11 -11.81 15.80
C ASN A 38 1.52 -12.45 15.83
N GLY A 39 2.54 -11.77 15.27
CA GLY A 39 3.92 -12.21 15.29
C GLY A 39 4.54 -12.26 13.89
N GLN A 40 4.36 -13.37 13.16
CA GLN A 40 4.93 -13.50 11.83
C GLN A 40 4.05 -14.36 10.89
N PRO A 41 3.65 -13.84 9.72
CA PRO A 41 2.92 -14.63 8.75
C PRO A 41 3.83 -15.66 8.06
N LYS A 42 3.24 -16.77 7.60
CA LYS A 42 3.92 -17.84 6.87
C LYS A 42 4.66 -17.35 5.61
N LYS A 43 4.17 -16.27 5.00
CA LYS A 43 4.80 -15.60 3.84
C LYS A 43 5.11 -14.16 4.26
N LYS A 44 6.36 -13.72 4.09
CA LYS A 44 6.80 -12.37 4.52
C LYS A 44 6.50 -11.26 3.53
N GLY A 45 5.92 -11.57 2.38
CA GLY A 45 5.58 -10.58 1.36
C GLY A 45 4.42 -11.05 0.51
N ILE A 46 3.69 -10.07 -0.01
CA ILE A 46 2.63 -10.26 -1.01
C ILE A 46 2.98 -9.45 -2.25
N LEU A 47 2.52 -9.94 -3.40
CA LEU A 47 2.65 -9.26 -4.68
C LEU A 47 1.25 -8.95 -5.20
N LEU A 48 0.96 -7.65 -5.40
CA LEU A 48 -0.31 -7.20 -5.97
C LEU A 48 -0.18 -7.11 -7.49
N VAL A 49 -0.85 -8.00 -8.22
CA VAL A 49 -0.85 -8.05 -9.69
C VAL A 49 -2.23 -7.74 -10.23
N GLY A 50 -2.29 -6.93 -11.29
CA GLY A 50 -3.54 -6.62 -11.98
C GLY A 50 -3.40 -5.41 -12.91
N PRO A 51 -4.42 -5.12 -13.72
CA PRO A 51 -4.43 -4.01 -14.68
C PRO A 51 -4.07 -2.65 -14.05
N PRO A 52 -3.54 -1.68 -14.81
CA PRO A 52 -3.36 -0.32 -14.31
C PRO A 52 -4.70 0.28 -13.87
N GLY A 53 -4.70 1.15 -12.84
CA GLY A 53 -5.91 1.86 -12.39
C GLY A 53 -6.85 1.10 -11.45
N VAL A 54 -6.65 -0.20 -11.18
CA VAL A 54 -7.55 -0.99 -10.30
C VAL A 54 -7.35 -0.80 -8.79
N GLY A 55 -6.60 0.23 -8.38
CA GLY A 55 -6.42 0.57 -6.97
C GLY A 55 -5.39 -0.25 -6.19
N LYS A 56 -4.45 -0.95 -6.83
CA LYS A 56 -3.41 -1.76 -6.14
C LYS A 56 -2.56 -0.98 -5.13
N THR A 57 -2.10 0.21 -5.50
CA THR A 57 -1.35 1.08 -4.59
C THR A 57 -2.27 1.67 -3.51
N THR A 58 -3.49 2.05 -3.91
CA THR A 58 -4.50 2.61 -3.02
C THR A 58 -4.89 1.64 -1.90
N VAL A 59 -5.15 0.36 -2.22
CA VAL A 59 -5.55 -0.63 -1.21
C VAL A 59 -4.46 -0.83 -0.16
N ALA A 60 -3.20 -0.89 -0.56
CA ALA A 60 -2.09 -1.04 0.38
C ALA A 60 -1.99 0.16 1.33
N ARG A 61 -2.17 1.38 0.82
CA ARG A 61 -2.12 2.62 1.61
C ARG A 61 -3.31 2.76 2.55
N ALA A 62 -4.53 2.55 2.04
CA ALA A 62 -5.77 2.68 2.82
C ALA A 62 -5.81 1.69 3.98
N ILE A 63 -5.46 0.44 3.73
CA ILE A 63 -5.41 -0.60 4.76
C ILE A 63 -4.34 -0.30 5.83
N ALA A 64 -3.14 0.14 5.41
CA ALA A 64 -2.08 0.49 6.35
C ALA A 64 -2.48 1.70 7.22
N GLN A 65 -3.15 2.68 6.63
CA GLN A 65 -3.67 3.84 7.36
C GLN A 65 -4.71 3.43 8.40
N ASP A 66 -5.65 2.55 8.08
CA ASP A 66 -6.63 2.02 9.05
C ASP A 66 -5.96 1.27 10.22
N MET A 67 -4.81 0.62 9.97
CA MET A 67 -4.03 -0.05 11.01
C MET A 67 -3.10 0.90 11.79
N GLY A 68 -3.03 2.17 11.42
CA GLY A 68 -2.09 3.14 12.01
C GLY A 68 -0.62 2.87 11.66
N TRP A 69 -0.35 2.19 10.54
CA TRP A 69 1.01 1.85 10.11
C TRP A 69 1.61 2.91 9.19
N THR A 70 2.90 3.20 9.36
CA THR A 70 3.65 4.08 8.46
C THR A 70 4.00 3.35 7.17
N VAL A 71 3.61 3.93 6.03
CA VAL A 71 3.90 3.37 4.70
C VAL A 71 5.23 3.93 4.17
N ILE A 72 6.16 3.04 3.88
CA ILE A 72 7.39 3.35 3.15
C ILE A 72 7.19 2.88 1.70
N GLU A 73 6.95 3.82 0.79
CA GLU A 73 6.85 3.53 -0.65
C GLU A 73 8.19 3.77 -1.34
N LEU A 74 8.60 2.82 -2.17
CA LEU A 74 9.79 2.93 -3.00
C LEU A 74 9.34 2.79 -4.46
N ASN A 75 9.38 3.89 -5.23
CA ASN A 75 9.04 3.84 -6.64
C ASN A 75 10.24 3.36 -7.47
N ALA A 76 9.99 2.75 -8.63
CA ALA A 76 11.06 2.31 -9.53
C ALA A 76 11.86 3.48 -10.14
N SER A 77 11.25 4.67 -10.22
CA SER A 77 11.89 5.90 -10.70
C SER A 77 12.73 6.62 -9.64
N ASP A 78 12.51 6.31 -8.35
CA ASP A 78 13.35 6.79 -7.26
C ASP A 78 14.63 5.96 -7.25
N THR A 79 15.76 6.62 -7.52
CA THR A 79 17.11 6.06 -7.64
C THR A 79 17.37 4.81 -6.79
N ARG A 80 17.40 3.64 -7.45
CA ARG A 80 17.65 2.31 -6.85
C ARG A 80 19.11 2.16 -6.41
N ASN A 81 19.55 2.87 -5.38
CA ASN A 81 20.78 2.51 -4.68
C ASN A 81 20.42 1.87 -3.32
N ALA A 82 21.14 0.80 -2.95
CA ALA A 82 20.91 0.08 -1.69
C ALA A 82 21.05 0.99 -0.45
N VAL A 83 21.71 2.14 -0.62
CA VAL A 83 21.88 3.19 0.38
C VAL A 83 20.58 3.95 0.64
N ALA A 84 19.81 4.31 -0.40
CA ALA A 84 18.53 5.00 -0.30
C ALA A 84 17.48 4.11 0.37
N ILE A 85 17.47 2.81 0.03
CA ILE A 85 16.58 1.82 0.66
C ILE A 85 16.91 1.72 2.16
N ARG A 86 18.19 1.58 2.53
CA ARG A 86 18.61 1.54 3.93
C ARG A 86 18.24 2.81 4.68
N LYS A 87 18.44 3.97 4.07
CA LYS A 87 18.12 5.27 4.69
C LYS A 87 16.62 5.43 4.92
N ALA A 88 15.78 5.06 3.94
CA ALA A 88 14.33 5.10 4.09
C ALA A 88 13.81 4.14 5.17
N ALA A 89 14.45 2.98 5.34
CA ALA A 89 14.04 1.97 6.31
C ALA A 89 14.51 2.20 7.75
N THR A 90 15.48 3.09 7.99
CA THR A 90 16.13 3.25 9.32
C THR A 90 15.92 4.62 9.97
N GLN A 91 15.23 5.57 9.31
CA GLN A 91 14.99 6.92 9.85
C GLN A 91 13.58 7.13 10.43
N SER A 92 12.92 6.07 10.89
CA SER A 92 11.62 6.15 11.59
C SER A 92 11.77 6.09 13.11
#